data_AF-A0A6G1SPB2-F1
#
_entry.id   AF-A0A6G1SPB2-F1
#
_cell.length_a   1.000
_cell.length_b   1.000
_cell.length_c   1.000
_cell.angle_alpha   90.00
_cell.angle_beta   90.00
_cell.angle_gamma   90.00
#
_symmetry.space_group_name_H-M   'P 1'
#
loop_
_entity.id
_entity.type
_entity.pdbx_description
1 polymer ?
#
loop_
_entity_poly.entity_id
_entity_poly.type
_entity_poly.pdbx_seq_one_letter_code
_entity_poly.pdbx_strand_id
1 'polypeptide(L)'
;EIELKIESETHKYFHIEDKSLRLTRPLDRDAILKENSTQILQQPITSIYLQISCVDKRSHNHHNQDAKRPIKKKIIPVLVKVLDLNDNAPKFSQPIYSVQVNELAPIGTVILDQLAYAVDLDSANNGQI
;
A
#
# COMPACT_ATOMS: atom_id res chain seq x y z
N GLU A 1 -6.74 -21.56 24.92
CA GLU A 1 -5.52 -21.18 24.20
C GLU A 1 -5.99 -20.26 23.11
N ILE A 2 -5.39 -19.08 23.01
CA ILE A 2 -5.92 -18.04 22.14
C ILE A 2 -5.30 -18.19 20.76
N GLU A 3 -6.14 -18.33 19.76
CA GLU A 3 -5.77 -18.24 18.35
C GLU A 3 -5.98 -16.83 17.83
N LEU A 4 -5.04 -16.35 17.03
CA LEU A 4 -5.16 -15.09 16.30
C LEU A 4 -5.19 -15.38 14.81
N LYS A 5 -6.09 -14.73 14.07
CA LYS A 5 -6.21 -14.86 12.62
C LYS A 5 -6.46 -13.50 11.96
N ILE A 6 -5.84 -13.27 10.81
CA ILE A 6 -6.13 -12.09 9.98
C ILE A 6 -7.33 -12.43 9.08
N GLU A 7 -8.36 -11.59 9.12
CA GLU A 7 -9.62 -11.76 8.37
C GLU A 7 -9.68 -10.84 7.12
N SER A 8 -8.69 -9.97 6.93
CA SER A 8 -8.63 -9.01 5.81
C SER A 8 -7.99 -9.63 4.56
N GLU A 9 -8.41 -9.19 3.36
CA GLU A 9 -7.78 -9.56 2.08
C GLU A 9 -6.29 -9.15 2.00
N THR A 10 -5.87 -8.19 2.83
CA THR A 10 -4.47 -7.76 2.96
C THR A 10 -3.61 -8.77 3.73
N HIS A 11 -4.16 -9.93 4.13
CA HIS A 11 -3.41 -11.04 4.72
C HIS A 11 -2.21 -11.49 3.89
N LYS A 12 -2.16 -11.19 2.58
CA LYS A 12 -1.04 -11.61 1.72
C LYS A 12 0.30 -10.96 2.10
N TYR A 13 0.28 -9.83 2.80
CA TYR A 13 1.45 -9.07 3.24
C TYR A 13 1.85 -9.35 4.70
N PHE A 14 0.96 -9.96 5.47
CA PHE A 14 1.13 -10.11 6.91
C PHE A 14 0.80 -11.52 7.36
N HIS A 15 1.57 -12.03 8.30
CA HIS A 15 1.19 -13.23 9.04
C HIS A 15 1.34 -12.98 10.55
N ILE A 16 0.71 -13.84 11.34
CA ILE A 16 0.87 -13.83 12.79
C ILE A 16 1.73 -15.03 13.16
N GLU A 17 2.83 -14.79 13.85
CA GLU A 17 3.73 -15.81 14.40
C GLU A 17 4.10 -15.41 15.82
N ASP A 18 3.96 -16.35 16.77
CA ASP A 18 4.23 -16.09 18.20
C ASP A 18 3.52 -14.84 18.73
N LYS A 19 2.25 -14.65 18.34
CA LYS A 19 1.41 -13.47 18.65
C LYS A 19 1.98 -12.14 18.14
N SER A 20 2.99 -12.18 17.29
CA SER A 20 3.59 -11.03 16.63
C SER A 20 3.07 -10.92 15.21
N LEU A 21 2.69 -9.71 14.80
CA LEU A 21 2.40 -9.42 13.40
C LEU A 21 3.72 -9.27 12.65
N ARG A 22 3.91 -10.08 11.61
CA ARG A 22 5.12 -10.09 10.80
C ARG A 22 4.80 -9.84 9.35
N LEU A 23 5.70 -9.14 8.69
CA LEU A 23 5.63 -8.88 7.27
C LEU A 23 6.11 -10.10 6.50
N THR A 24 5.36 -10.54 5.48
CA THR A 24 5.76 -11.65 4.60
C THR A 24 6.49 -11.19 3.34
N ARG A 25 6.31 -9.93 2.93
CA ARG A 25 6.91 -9.33 1.74
C ARG A 25 6.96 -7.80 1.87
N PRO A 26 7.83 -7.09 1.14
CA PRO A 26 7.90 -5.63 1.18
C PRO A 26 6.54 -4.94 0.94
N LEU A 27 6.30 -3.83 1.65
CA LEU A 27 5.13 -2.95 1.43
C LEU A 27 5.41 -1.82 0.45
N ASP A 28 6.56 -1.88 -0.21
CA ASP A 28 6.97 -0.92 -1.21
C ASP A 28 6.00 -0.95 -2.42
N ARG A 29 5.70 0.25 -2.94
CA ARG A 29 4.80 0.46 -4.07
C ARG A 29 5.27 -0.32 -5.29
N ASP A 30 6.56 -0.29 -5.59
CA ASP A 30 7.13 -0.95 -6.76
C ASP A 30 7.02 -2.47 -6.69
N ALA A 31 7.20 -3.04 -5.50
CA ALA A 31 7.01 -4.47 -5.25
C ALA A 31 5.54 -4.89 -5.49
N ILE A 32 4.58 -4.03 -5.12
CA ILE A 32 3.15 -4.31 -5.23
C ILE A 32 2.63 -4.12 -6.66
N LEU A 33 3.17 -3.16 -7.40
CA LEU A 33 2.81 -2.89 -8.79
C LEU A 33 3.33 -3.98 -9.75
N LYS A 34 4.53 -4.52 -9.50
CA LYS A 34 5.11 -5.61 -10.31
C LYS A 34 4.30 -6.92 -10.25
N GLU A 35 3.57 -7.17 -9.16
CA GLU A 35 2.74 -8.39 -9.02
C GLU A 35 1.39 -8.30 -9.74
N ASN A 36 0.82 -7.11 -9.93
CA ASN A 36 -0.57 -6.97 -10.41
C ASN A 36 -0.70 -6.58 -11.89
N SER A 37 0.42 -6.42 -12.62
CA SER A 37 0.59 -6.23 -14.08
C SER A 37 -0.29 -5.21 -14.83
N THR A 38 -1.38 -4.71 -14.27
CA THR A 38 -2.34 -3.80 -14.90
C THR A 38 -3.20 -3.15 -13.82
N GLN A 39 -2.69 -2.09 -13.20
CA GLN A 39 -3.44 -0.84 -12.94
C GLN A 39 -2.52 0.07 -12.14
N ILE A 40 -2.34 1.27 -12.69
CA ILE A 40 -1.56 2.32 -12.07
C ILE A 40 -2.31 2.73 -10.80
N LEU A 41 -1.99 2.11 -9.66
CA LEU A 41 -2.22 2.74 -8.37
C LEU A 41 -1.22 3.89 -8.30
N GLN A 42 -1.58 5.01 -8.94
CA GLN A 42 -0.81 6.27 -8.91
C GLN A 42 -0.69 6.81 -7.48
N GLN A 43 -1.50 6.27 -6.56
CA GLN A 43 -1.55 6.70 -5.17
C GLN A 43 -0.70 5.79 -4.29
N PRO A 44 0.09 6.39 -3.38
CA PRO A 44 0.88 5.62 -2.43
C PRO A 44 -0.01 4.85 -1.47
N ILE A 45 0.45 3.66 -1.12
CA ILE A 45 -0.12 2.94 0.01
C ILE A 45 0.36 3.64 1.27
N THR A 46 -0.51 4.46 1.85
CA THR A 46 -0.23 5.21 3.09
C THR A 46 -0.73 4.47 4.33
N SER A 47 -1.70 3.58 4.16
CA SER A 47 -2.37 2.88 5.27
C SER A 47 -2.94 1.54 4.84
N ILE A 48 -2.77 0.53 5.69
CA ILE A 48 -3.35 -0.80 5.52
C ILE A 48 -4.25 -1.10 6.73
N TYR A 49 -5.50 -1.43 6.45
CA TYR A 49 -6.47 -1.84 7.46
C TYR A 49 -6.48 -3.37 7.58
N LEU A 50 -6.32 -3.86 8.81
CA LEU A 50 -6.38 -5.26 9.16
C LEU A 50 -7.53 -5.50 10.14
N GLN A 51 -8.16 -6.65 10.02
CA GLN A 51 -9.10 -7.16 11.03
C GLN A 51 -8.48 -8.42 11.62
N ILE A 52 -8.11 -8.38 12.89
CA ILE A 52 -7.54 -9.54 13.60
C ILE A 52 -8.64 -10.13 14.47
N SER A 53 -8.96 -11.40 14.24
CA SER A 53 -9.85 -12.17 15.09
C SER A 53 -9.08 -12.94 16.16
N CYS A 54 -9.65 -12.99 17.35
CA CYS A 54 -9.17 -13.74 18.50
C CYS A 54 -10.23 -14.79 18.87
N VAL A 55 -9.80 -16.04 18.98
CA VAL A 55 -10.66 -17.20 19.30
C VAL A 55 -10.05 -17.99 20.46
N ASP A 56 -10.83 -18.25 21.52
CA ASP A 56 -10.36 -19.15 22.60
C ASP A 56 -10.65 -20.62 22.25
N LYS A 57 -9.58 -21.36 21.90
CA LYS A 57 -9.62 -22.80 21.61
C LYS A 57 -10.03 -23.66 22.82
N ARG A 58 -9.94 -23.15 24.06
CA ARG A 58 -10.35 -23.91 25.26
C ARG A 58 -11.86 -24.12 25.35
N SER A 59 -12.66 -23.36 24.59
CA SER A 59 -14.12 -23.56 24.52
C SER A 59 -14.52 -24.92 23.90
N HIS A 60 -13.59 -25.67 23.31
CA HIS A 60 -13.85 -26.94 22.64
C HIS A 60 -13.76 -28.20 23.54
N ASN A 61 -13.25 -28.12 24.77
CA ASN A 61 -12.91 -29.30 25.58
C ASN A 61 -13.67 -29.40 26.92
N HIS A 62 -15.00 -29.28 26.93
CA HIS A 62 -15.79 -29.82 28.04
C HIS A 62 -16.75 -30.88 27.52
N HIS A 63 -16.42 -32.11 27.88
CA HIS A 63 -17.24 -33.31 27.72
C HIS A 63 -18.53 -33.13 28.52
N ASN A 64 -19.58 -32.63 27.86
CA ASN A 64 -20.97 -32.94 28.18
C ASN A 64 -21.84 -32.54 26.97
N GLN A 65 -22.57 -33.52 26.47
CA GLN A 65 -23.59 -33.37 25.45
C GLN A 65 -24.66 -32.38 25.99
N ASP A 66 -25.19 -31.53 25.10
CA ASP A 66 -26.33 -30.60 25.30
C ASP A 66 -26.07 -29.08 25.43
N ALA A 67 -24.84 -28.58 25.27
CA ALA A 67 -24.66 -27.15 24.97
C ALA A 67 -23.46 -26.88 24.06
N LYS A 68 -23.73 -26.63 22.76
CA LYS A 68 -22.77 -25.93 21.87
C LYS A 68 -22.49 -24.55 22.47
N ARG A 69 -21.48 -24.41 23.33
CA ARG A 69 -21.03 -23.09 23.78
C ARG A 69 -20.57 -22.31 22.55
N PRO A 70 -21.11 -21.10 22.30
CA PRO A 70 -20.68 -20.30 21.18
C PRO A 70 -19.20 -19.96 21.38
N ILE A 71 -18.39 -20.30 20.37
CA ILE A 71 -17.00 -19.89 20.30
C ILE A 71 -16.99 -18.36 20.33
N LYS A 72 -16.45 -17.79 21.41
CA LYS A 72 -16.34 -16.33 21.54
C LYS A 72 -15.25 -15.85 20.59
N LYS A 73 -15.67 -15.28 19.45
CA LYS A 73 -14.80 -14.57 18.51
C LYS A 73 -14.86 -13.08 18.82
N LYS A 74 -13.71 -12.45 19.01
CA LYS A 74 -13.59 -10.99 19.08
C LYS A 74 -12.75 -10.51 17.90
N ILE A 75 -13.22 -9.49 17.19
CA ILE A 75 -12.51 -8.88 16.07
C ILE A 75 -11.98 -7.51 16.50
N ILE A 76 -10.73 -7.22 16.20
CA ILE A 76 -10.06 -5.97 16.52
C ILE A 76 -9.53 -5.35 15.23
N PRO A 77 -9.89 -4.09 14.91
CA PRO A 77 -9.30 -3.38 13.79
C PRO A 77 -7.88 -2.94 14.15
N VAL A 78 -6.95 -3.10 13.21
CA VAL A 78 -5.56 -2.65 13.33
C VAL A 78 -5.23 -1.79 12.10
N LEU A 79 -4.73 -0.58 12.34
CA LEU A 79 -4.27 0.35 11.31
C LEU A 79 -2.74 0.30 11.26
N VAL A 80 -2.20 -0.11 10.11
CA VAL A 80 -0.76 -0.07 9.83
C VAL A 80 -0.49 1.14 8.95
N LYS A 81 0.30 2.10 9.46
CA LYS A 81 0.76 3.25 8.67
C LYS A 81 2.03 2.86 7.93
N VAL A 82 2.01 3.04 6.61
CA VAL A 82 3.18 2.81 5.76
C VAL A 82 3.90 4.14 5.59
N LEU A 83 5.21 4.13 5.86
CA LEU A 83 6.05 5.29 5.66
C LEU A 83 6.68 5.17 4.28
N ASP A 84 6.51 6.23 3.52
CA ASP A 84 7.11 6.42 2.21
C ASP A 84 8.59 6.83 2.38
N LEU A 85 9.47 6.14 1.69
CA LEU A 85 10.86 6.54 1.56
C LEU A 85 11.00 7.30 0.24
N ASN A 86 11.89 8.30 0.23
CA ASN A 86 12.16 9.06 -0.98
C ASN A 86 13.14 8.29 -1.89
N ASP A 87 12.68 7.19 -2.47
CA ASP A 87 13.47 6.27 -3.28
C ASP A 87 13.08 6.27 -4.76
N ASN A 88 12.09 7.06 -5.16
CA ASN A 88 11.80 7.34 -6.55
C ASN A 88 12.39 8.71 -6.93
N ALA A 89 13.10 8.75 -8.06
CA ALA A 89 13.52 10.01 -8.65
C ALA A 89 12.44 10.48 -9.64
N PRO A 90 12.23 11.81 -9.80
CA PRO A 90 11.30 12.35 -10.78
C PRO A 90 11.63 11.85 -12.19
N LYS A 91 10.62 11.40 -12.93
CA LYS A 91 10.75 10.93 -14.32
C LYS A 91 10.03 11.87 -15.27
N PHE A 92 10.75 12.41 -16.25
CA PHE A 92 10.14 13.23 -17.30
C PHE A 92 9.19 12.42 -18.18
N SER A 93 8.13 13.07 -18.67
CA SER A 93 7.11 12.46 -19.54
C SER A 93 7.67 12.00 -20.89
N GLN A 94 8.74 12.65 -21.37
CA GLN A 94 9.50 12.24 -22.54
C GLN A 94 11.01 12.29 -22.27
N PRO A 95 11.80 11.40 -22.88
CA PRO A 95 13.26 11.43 -22.76
C PRO A 95 13.90 12.61 -23.49
N ILE A 96 13.24 13.14 -24.53
CA ILE A 96 13.68 14.28 -25.34
C ILE A 96 12.45 15.09 -25.72
N TYR A 97 12.50 16.41 -25.51
CA TYR A 97 11.48 17.35 -26.00
C TYR A 97 12.05 18.12 -27.19
N SER A 98 11.35 18.07 -28.33
CA SER A 98 11.74 18.78 -29.55
C SER A 98 10.64 19.77 -29.94
N VAL A 99 11.02 21.03 -30.14
CA VAL A 99 10.12 22.13 -30.50
C VAL A 99 10.78 23.02 -31.54
N GLN A 100 9.97 23.57 -32.45
CA GLN A 100 10.41 24.53 -33.46
C GLN A 100 9.90 25.91 -33.08
N VAL A 101 10.77 26.92 -33.15
CA VAL A 101 10.46 28.30 -32.79
C VAL A 101 10.79 29.22 -33.97
N ASN A 102 9.94 30.21 -34.20
CA ASN A 102 10.16 31.23 -35.23
C ASN A 102 11.31 32.16 -34.80
N GLU A 103 12.23 32.49 -35.72
CA GLU A 103 13.35 33.40 -35.43
C GLU A 103 12.92 34.83 -35.06
N LEU A 104 11.72 35.23 -35.46
CA LEU A 104 11.11 36.52 -35.15
C LEU A 104 10.26 36.50 -33.88
N ALA A 105 10.29 35.41 -33.12
CA ALA A 105 9.52 35.29 -31.89
C ALA A 105 9.89 36.42 -30.90
N PRO A 106 8.89 37.15 -30.35
CA PRO A 106 9.16 38.24 -29.43
C PRO A 106 9.75 37.74 -28.09
N ILE A 107 10.44 38.63 -27.39
CA ILE A 107 10.97 38.37 -26.05
C ILE A 107 9.80 37.99 -25.11
N GLY A 108 9.99 36.90 -24.37
CA GLY A 108 8.96 36.35 -23.47
C GLY A 108 8.09 35.27 -24.12
N THR A 109 8.33 34.90 -25.38
CA THR A 109 7.66 33.74 -26.00
C THR A 109 7.97 32.47 -25.20
N VAL A 110 6.91 31.78 -24.75
CA VAL A 110 7.05 30.50 -24.05
C VAL A 110 7.32 29.40 -25.09
N ILE A 111 8.50 28.77 -24.97
CA ILE A 111 8.97 27.76 -25.94
C ILE A 111 8.49 26.35 -25.58
N LEU A 112 8.35 26.08 -24.28
CA LEU A 112 7.94 24.79 -23.75
C LEU A 112 7.05 25.08 -22.52
N ASP A 113 5.76 24.80 -22.64
CA ASP A 113 4.80 24.94 -21.54
C ASP A 113 3.89 23.72 -21.48
N GLN A 114 3.59 23.25 -20.27
CA GLN A 114 2.71 22.13 -19.88
C GLN A 114 2.90 20.76 -20.57
N LEU A 115 3.65 20.67 -21.67
CA LEU A 115 3.94 19.43 -22.40
C LEU A 115 5.16 18.69 -21.82
N ALA A 116 6.06 19.43 -21.19
CA ALA A 116 7.15 18.86 -20.40
C ALA A 116 6.78 18.88 -18.93
N TYR A 117 6.57 17.69 -18.38
CA TYR A 117 6.34 17.49 -16.96
C TYR A 117 7.17 16.31 -16.50
N ALA A 118 7.49 16.29 -15.21
CA ALA A 118 8.01 15.10 -14.55
C ALA A 118 6.93 14.53 -13.65
N VAL A 119 7.06 13.25 -13.33
CA VAL A 119 6.24 12.53 -12.36
C VAL A 119 7.18 11.88 -11.38
N ASP A 120 7.06 12.26 -10.12
CA ASP A 120 7.63 11.52 -9.01
C ASP A 120 6.55 10.61 -8.41
N LEU A 121 6.92 9.36 -8.15
CA LEU A 121 6.00 8.37 -7.60
C LEU A 121 6.05 8.31 -6.07
N ASP A 122 6.86 9.13 -5.40
CA ASP A 122 6.85 9.17 -3.95
C ASP A 122 5.63 9.92 -3.39
N SER A 123 5.41 9.82 -2.08
CA SER A 123 4.24 10.37 -1.39
C SER A 123 4.47 11.77 -0.86
N ALA A 124 3.42 12.58 -0.86
CA ALA A 124 3.42 13.90 -0.21
C ALA A 124 4.65 14.72 -0.64
N ASN A 125 5.44 15.22 0.32
CA ASN A 125 6.62 16.06 0.06
C ASN A 125 7.72 15.34 -0.73
N ASN A 126 7.79 14.01 -0.66
CA ASN A 126 8.79 13.24 -1.41
C ASN A 126 8.46 13.23 -2.91
N GLY A 127 7.17 13.32 -3.27
CA GLY A 127 6.71 13.35 -4.67
C GLY A 127 6.49 14.75 -5.25
N GLN A 128 6.96 15.81 -4.58
CA GLN A 128 6.80 17.19 -5.08
C GLN A 128 7.87 17.55 -6.12
N ILE A 129 7.46 18.26 -7.16
CA ILE A 129 8.23 18.56 -8.38
C ILE A 129 8.21 20.06 -8.67
#